data_AF-A0A5S6QVP3-F1
#
_entry.id   AF-A0A5S6QVP3-F1
#
_cell.length_a   1.000
_cell.length_b   1.000
_cell.length_c   1.000
_cell.angle_alpha   90.00
_cell.angle_beta   90.00
_cell.angle_gamma   90.00
#
_symmetry.space_group_name_H-M   'P 1'
#
loop_
_entity.id
_entity.type
_entity.pdbx_description
1 polymer ?
#
loop_
_entity_poly.entity_id
_entity_poly.type
_entity_poly.pdbx_seq_one_letter_code
_entity_poly.pdbx_strand_id
1 'polypeptide(L)'
;MCFVRYDEERFYVDPNEPQRRIKFPSLTDEPTLDITVIVPSKDEEKRLPKMLDECLAYLNSRQQENGTFAYEVIVVDDGSVDATFQVALDYSQRYGSDRIRVLKLRHNRGKGGAVRLGVICSRGRQILFADADGATRFSDLQLLEKAIADDLGNPSVAVAVGSRAHLEKESIAHRSFFRTVLMFGFHLLVWLFCVRTVRDTQCGFKLFTRTAAATLFPILHMERWAFDVELLFLAERLRIPIAEVAVNWHEVEGSKLNPLVASFEMGLDIVMIWLRYTLGTWQVVPVKYAG
;
A
#
# COMPACT_ATOMS: atom_id res chain seq x y z
N MET A 1 16.62 -7.52 10.81
CA MET A 1 15.87 -7.55 12.09
C MET A 1 14.55 -8.22 11.80
N CYS A 2 14.14 -9.24 12.55
CA CYS A 2 12.89 -9.95 12.30
C CYS A 2 11.71 -9.00 12.58
N PHE A 3 10.76 -8.91 11.66
CA PHE A 3 9.56 -8.12 11.81
C PHE A 3 8.72 -8.66 12.98
N VAL A 4 8.47 -7.83 13.99
CA VAL A 4 7.74 -8.24 15.21
C VAL A 4 6.26 -8.00 14.99
N ARG A 5 5.43 -9.05 14.99
CA ARG A 5 3.96 -8.94 14.99
C ARG A 5 3.42 -9.32 16.36
N TYR A 6 2.66 -8.44 17.00
CA TYR A 6 2.06 -8.71 18.31
C TYR A 6 0.89 -9.70 18.19
N ASP A 7 0.53 -10.36 19.29
CA ASP A 7 -0.55 -11.35 19.29
C ASP A 7 -1.90 -10.71 18.97
N GLU A 8 -2.16 -9.50 19.46
CA GLU A 8 -3.41 -8.76 19.22
C GLU A 8 -3.59 -8.45 17.73
N GLU A 9 -2.50 -8.16 17.02
CA GLU A 9 -2.48 -7.85 15.58
C GLU A 9 -2.70 -9.08 14.69
N ARG A 10 -2.88 -10.28 15.27
CA ARG A 10 -3.24 -11.51 14.54
C ARG A 10 -4.75 -11.68 14.38
N PHE A 11 -5.55 -10.84 15.01
CA PHE A 11 -7.00 -10.96 15.07
C PHE A 11 -7.68 -9.66 14.64
N TYR A 12 -8.89 -9.79 14.10
CA TYR A 12 -9.81 -8.68 13.91
C TYR A 12 -11.05 -8.86 14.78
N VAL A 13 -11.76 -7.76 14.93
CA VAL A 13 -13.04 -7.69 15.64
C VAL A 13 -14.15 -7.74 14.59
N ASP A 14 -15.11 -8.65 14.78
CA ASP A 14 -16.41 -8.56 14.10
C ASP A 14 -17.32 -7.67 14.96
N PRO A 15 -17.84 -6.55 14.45
CA PRO A 15 -18.75 -5.69 15.20
C PRO A 15 -20.02 -6.41 15.70
N ASN A 16 -20.44 -7.49 15.03
CA ASN A 16 -21.60 -8.28 15.45
C ASN A 16 -21.25 -9.31 16.54
N GLU A 17 -19.98 -9.68 16.69
CA GLU A 17 -19.47 -10.61 17.70
C GLU A 17 -18.25 -10.00 18.44
N PRO A 18 -18.39 -8.85 19.14
CA PRO A 18 -17.25 -8.06 19.62
C PRO A 18 -16.39 -8.77 20.66
N GLN A 19 -16.92 -9.81 21.32
CA GLN A 19 -16.19 -10.63 22.29
C GLN A 19 -15.36 -11.75 21.65
N ARG A 20 -15.56 -12.02 20.35
CA ARG A 20 -14.88 -13.10 19.64
C ARG A 20 -13.63 -12.57 18.95
N ARG A 21 -12.48 -13.18 19.27
CA ARG A 21 -11.23 -12.95 18.54
C ARG A 21 -11.22 -13.81 17.28
N ILE A 22 -11.38 -13.19 16.11
CA ILE A 22 -11.31 -13.92 14.82
C ILE A 22 -9.94 -13.71 14.21
N LYS A 23 -9.24 -14.81 13.90
CA LYS A 23 -7.89 -14.74 13.34
C LYS A 23 -7.95 -14.24 11.90
N PHE A 24 -7.04 -13.35 11.53
CA PHE A 24 -6.86 -12.99 10.12
C PHE A 24 -6.38 -14.21 9.32
N PRO A 25 -6.87 -14.39 8.08
CA PRO A 25 -6.25 -15.23 7.07
C PRO A 25 -4.81 -14.80 6.79
N SER A 26 -4.04 -15.67 6.14
CA SER A 26 -2.67 -15.37 5.75
C SER A 26 -2.53 -15.13 4.25
N LEU A 27 -1.61 -14.23 3.89
CA LEU A 27 -1.13 -14.07 2.52
C LEU A 27 -0.55 -15.38 1.94
N THR A 28 -0.19 -16.34 2.80
CA THR A 28 0.35 -17.64 2.40
C THR A 28 -0.73 -18.68 2.12
N ASP A 29 -1.99 -18.39 2.45
CA ASP A 29 -3.12 -19.26 2.18
C ASP A 29 -3.59 -19.07 0.72
N GLU A 30 -4.29 -20.06 0.18
CA GLU A 30 -4.94 -19.95 -1.13
C GLU A 30 -5.91 -18.76 -1.17
N PRO A 31 -5.94 -17.98 -2.26
CA PRO A 31 -6.81 -16.83 -2.35
C PRO A 31 -8.28 -17.27 -2.37
N THR A 32 -9.11 -16.60 -1.57
CA THR A 32 -10.56 -16.85 -1.53
C THR A 32 -11.39 -15.71 -2.13
N LEU A 33 -10.74 -14.64 -2.59
CA LEU A 33 -11.33 -13.45 -3.19
C LEU A 33 -10.52 -13.01 -4.42
N ASP A 34 -11.10 -12.17 -5.27
CA ASP A 34 -10.35 -11.58 -6.39
C ASP A 34 -9.39 -10.51 -5.92
N ILE A 35 -9.85 -9.60 -5.07
CA ILE A 35 -9.05 -8.46 -4.63
C ILE A 35 -9.17 -8.17 -3.13
N THR A 36 -8.05 -7.81 -2.52
CA THR A 36 -8.01 -7.16 -1.21
C THR A 36 -7.47 -5.74 -1.38
N VAL A 37 -8.21 -4.75 -0.88
CA VAL A 37 -7.73 -3.36 -0.77
C VAL A 37 -7.17 -3.12 0.63
N ILE A 38 -5.92 -2.72 0.73
CA ILE A 38 -5.24 -2.34 1.96
C ILE A 38 -5.21 -0.83 2.08
N VAL A 39 -5.79 -0.33 3.18
CA VAL A 39 -5.89 1.09 3.47
C VAL A 39 -5.16 1.38 4.79
N PRO A 40 -3.88 1.80 4.76
CA PRO A 40 -3.20 2.25 5.97
C PRO A 40 -3.79 3.58 6.43
N SER A 41 -4.11 3.72 7.71
CA SER A 41 -4.78 4.90 8.25
C SER A 41 -4.14 5.34 9.56
N LYS A 42 -3.74 6.60 9.62
CA LYS A 42 -3.22 7.25 10.82
C LYS A 42 -3.85 8.62 10.99
N ASP A 43 -4.74 8.73 11.96
CA ASP A 43 -5.46 9.96 12.27
C ASP A 43 -6.20 10.57 11.05
N GLU A 44 -7.00 9.73 10.40
CA GLU A 44 -7.71 9.95 9.13
C GLU A 44 -9.24 10.03 9.28
N GLU A 45 -9.77 10.26 10.50
CA GLU A 45 -11.22 10.20 10.79
C GLU A 45 -12.09 11.01 9.81
N LYS A 46 -11.54 12.10 9.26
CA LYS A 46 -12.24 13.02 8.34
C LYS A 46 -12.12 12.63 6.87
N ARG A 47 -11.03 11.98 6.46
CA ARG A 47 -10.74 11.65 5.05
C ARG A 47 -11.14 10.22 4.70
N LEU A 48 -11.00 9.31 5.66
CA LEU A 48 -11.29 7.90 5.52
C LEU A 48 -12.71 7.61 5.00
N PRO A 49 -13.81 8.26 5.48
CA PRO A 49 -15.16 7.97 4.99
C PRO A 49 -15.32 8.22 3.49
N LYS A 50 -14.85 9.37 3.00
CA LYS A 50 -14.95 9.74 1.57
C LYS A 50 -14.20 8.74 0.68
N MET A 51 -13.01 8.32 1.12
CA MET A 51 -12.22 7.32 0.39
C MET A 51 -12.91 5.95 0.41
N LEU A 52 -13.43 5.50 1.56
CA LEU A 52 -14.14 4.22 1.67
C LEU A 52 -15.43 4.21 0.85
N ASP A 53 -16.19 5.30 0.84
CA ASP A 53 -17.43 5.40 0.06
C ASP A 53 -17.16 5.26 -1.45
N GLU A 54 -16.13 5.92 -1.97
CA GLU A 54 -15.75 5.83 -3.38
C GLU A 54 -15.19 4.44 -3.73
N CYS A 55 -14.32 3.88 -2.88
CA CYS A 55 -13.80 2.53 -3.02
C CYS A 55 -14.92 1.49 -3.07
N LEU A 56 -15.84 1.52 -2.10
CA LEU A 56 -16.95 0.57 -2.02
C LEU A 56 -17.94 0.76 -3.17
N ALA A 57 -18.22 2.00 -3.59
CA ALA A 57 -19.05 2.26 -4.76
C ALA A 57 -18.48 1.57 -6.00
N TYR A 58 -17.18 1.73 -6.25
CA TYR A 58 -16.49 1.10 -7.36
C TYR A 58 -16.45 -0.43 -7.28
N LEU A 59 -16.07 -0.99 -6.13
CA LEU A 59 -16.00 -2.46 -5.97
C LEU A 59 -17.39 -3.11 -6.03
N ASN A 60 -18.44 -2.44 -5.54
CA ASN A 60 -19.81 -2.90 -5.68
C ASN A 60 -20.28 -2.86 -7.14
N SER A 61 -19.92 -1.83 -7.92
CA SER A 61 -20.29 -1.81 -9.35
C SER A 61 -19.65 -2.98 -10.09
N ARG A 62 -18.38 -3.30 -9.80
CA ARG A 62 -17.71 -4.48 -10.37
C ARG A 62 -18.37 -5.80 -9.99
N GLN A 63 -18.82 -5.94 -8.75
CA GLN A 63 -19.58 -7.11 -8.31
C GLN A 63 -20.96 -7.20 -8.98
N GLN A 64 -21.60 -6.08 -9.28
CA GLN A 64 -22.86 -6.06 -10.03
C GLN A 64 -22.66 -6.46 -11.50
N GLU A 65 -21.55 -6.01 -12.12
CA GLU A 65 -21.18 -6.37 -13.48
C GLU A 65 -20.74 -7.85 -13.60
N ASN A 66 -20.03 -8.36 -12.60
CA ASN A 66 -19.64 -9.76 -12.49
C ASN A 66 -20.02 -10.32 -11.12
N GLY A 67 -21.14 -11.04 -11.05
CA GLY A 67 -21.68 -11.61 -9.81
C GLY A 67 -20.76 -12.60 -9.07
N THR A 68 -19.69 -13.07 -9.71
CA THR A 68 -18.66 -13.91 -9.07
C THR A 68 -17.49 -13.11 -8.50
N PHE A 69 -17.36 -11.82 -8.85
CA PHE A 69 -16.31 -10.95 -8.35
C PHE A 69 -16.49 -10.72 -6.85
N ALA A 70 -15.45 -11.05 -6.09
CA ALA A 70 -15.45 -10.93 -4.65
C ALA A 70 -14.25 -10.10 -4.17
N TYR A 71 -14.50 -9.23 -3.18
CA TYR A 71 -13.50 -8.30 -2.68
C TYR A 71 -13.57 -8.17 -1.16
N GLU A 72 -12.48 -7.67 -0.58
CA GLU A 72 -12.47 -7.13 0.77
C GLU A 72 -11.65 -5.84 0.85
N VAL A 73 -11.92 -5.05 1.89
CA VAL A 73 -11.15 -3.88 2.29
C VAL A 73 -10.62 -4.13 3.70
N ILE A 74 -9.32 -4.02 3.89
CA ILE A 74 -8.67 -4.07 5.20
C ILE A 74 -8.17 -2.66 5.52
N VAL A 75 -8.86 -2.01 6.46
CA VAL A 75 -8.40 -0.74 7.03
C VAL A 75 -7.42 -1.07 8.15
N VAL A 76 -6.21 -0.54 8.06
CA VAL A 76 -5.15 -0.74 9.06
C VAL A 76 -5.00 0.54 9.88
N ASP A 77 -5.56 0.54 11.08
CA ASP A 77 -5.39 1.64 12.05
C ASP A 77 -3.99 1.58 12.67
N ASP A 78 -3.11 2.50 12.28
CA ASP A 78 -1.70 2.59 12.71
C ASP A 78 -1.56 3.29 14.08
N GLY A 79 -2.37 2.83 15.03
CA GLY A 79 -2.44 3.35 16.40
C GLY A 79 -2.93 4.80 16.45
N SER A 80 -3.99 5.15 15.72
CA SER A 80 -4.54 6.52 15.71
C SER A 80 -4.98 6.98 17.11
N VAL A 81 -4.92 8.30 17.32
CA VAL A 81 -5.37 8.96 18.56
C VAL A 81 -6.73 9.64 18.40
N ASP A 82 -7.25 9.71 17.17
CA ASP A 82 -8.57 10.23 16.84
C ASP A 82 -9.61 9.10 16.64
N ALA A 83 -10.77 9.39 16.05
CA ALA A 83 -11.84 8.41 15.85
C ALA A 83 -11.62 7.45 14.66
N THR A 84 -10.45 7.45 13.99
CA THR A 84 -10.19 6.63 12.78
C THR A 84 -10.58 5.17 12.94
N PHE A 85 -10.19 4.54 14.06
CA PHE A 85 -10.54 3.15 14.33
C PHE A 85 -12.06 2.93 14.42
N GLN A 86 -12.76 3.83 15.11
CA GLN A 86 -14.21 3.73 15.26
C GLN A 86 -14.93 3.91 13.93
N VAL A 87 -14.51 4.90 13.13
CA VAL A 87 -15.02 5.12 11.78
C VAL A 87 -14.88 3.85 10.94
N ALA A 88 -13.71 3.23 10.92
CA ALA A 88 -13.50 1.99 10.17
C ALA A 88 -14.39 0.83 10.68
N LEU A 89 -14.60 0.76 12.00
CA LEU A 89 -15.43 -0.27 12.63
C LEU A 89 -16.91 -0.09 12.26
N ASP A 90 -17.40 1.15 12.18
CA ASP A 90 -18.78 1.46 11.77
C ASP A 90 -19.04 1.01 10.32
N TYR A 91 -18.05 1.17 9.43
CA TYR A 91 -18.11 0.61 8.07
C TYR A 91 -18.15 -0.92 8.09
N SER A 92 -17.31 -1.57 8.91
CA SER A 92 -17.35 -3.02 9.09
C SER A 92 -18.72 -3.50 9.59
N GLN A 93 -19.35 -2.76 10.49
CA GLN A 93 -20.67 -3.09 11.02
C GLN A 93 -21.75 -2.96 9.94
N ARG A 94 -21.66 -1.89 9.11
CA ARG A 94 -22.64 -1.60 8.06
C ARG A 94 -22.56 -2.57 6.87
N TYR A 95 -21.35 -2.97 6.47
CA TYR A 95 -21.12 -3.77 5.25
C TYR A 95 -20.75 -5.23 5.53
N GLY A 96 -20.52 -5.59 6.80
CA GLY A 96 -20.12 -6.92 7.23
C GLY A 96 -18.60 -7.14 7.25
N SER A 97 -18.15 -7.94 8.22
CA SER A 97 -16.74 -8.28 8.46
C SER A 97 -16.11 -9.15 7.36
N ASP A 98 -16.92 -9.69 6.46
CA ASP A 98 -16.44 -10.36 5.25
C ASP A 98 -16.00 -9.38 4.16
N ARG A 99 -16.58 -8.18 4.10
CA ARG A 99 -16.23 -7.15 3.11
C ARG A 99 -15.27 -6.10 3.66
N ILE A 100 -15.41 -5.72 4.92
CA ILE A 100 -14.59 -4.68 5.54
C ILE A 100 -14.07 -5.17 6.88
N ARG A 101 -12.75 -5.20 7.02
CA ARG A 101 -12.05 -5.61 8.26
C ARG A 101 -11.19 -4.48 8.76
N VAL A 102 -11.05 -4.40 10.07
CA VAL A 102 -10.18 -3.41 10.73
C VAL A 102 -9.06 -4.15 11.44
N LEU A 103 -7.82 -3.86 11.02
CA LEU A 103 -6.62 -4.28 11.72
C LEU A 103 -6.14 -3.12 12.58
N LYS A 104 -6.25 -3.26 13.91
CA LYS A 104 -5.73 -2.26 14.84
C LYS A 104 -4.31 -2.60 15.27
N LEU A 105 -3.37 -1.72 14.98
CA LEU A 105 -1.98 -1.88 15.39
C LEU A 105 -1.79 -1.43 16.84
N ARG A 106 -0.90 -2.11 17.56
CA ARG A 106 -0.67 -1.83 18.99
C ARG A 106 -0.09 -0.43 19.21
N HIS A 107 0.73 0.02 18.28
CA HIS A 107 1.34 1.35 18.26
C HIS A 107 1.59 1.76 16.80
N ASN A 108 1.86 3.04 16.61
CA ASN A 108 2.24 3.58 15.30
C ASN A 108 3.59 3.00 14.84
N ARG A 109 3.57 2.23 13.76
CA ARG A 109 4.75 1.66 13.08
C ARG A 109 5.16 2.50 11.86
N GLY A 110 4.23 3.28 11.32
CA GLY A 110 4.37 4.02 10.09
C GLY A 110 3.67 3.32 8.92
N LYS A 111 3.52 4.07 7.83
CA LYS A 111 2.81 3.66 6.61
C LYS A 111 3.26 2.28 6.09
N GLY A 112 4.56 2.05 5.95
CA GLY A 112 5.10 0.77 5.48
C GLY A 112 4.77 -0.40 6.40
N GLY A 113 4.81 -0.19 7.72
CA GLY A 113 4.44 -1.21 8.71
C GLY A 113 2.94 -1.54 8.62
N ALA A 114 2.10 -0.52 8.49
CA ALA A 114 0.65 -0.68 8.32
C ALA A 114 0.30 -1.41 7.01
N VAL A 115 0.86 -0.98 5.87
CA VAL A 115 0.63 -1.65 4.58
C VAL A 115 1.11 -3.09 4.65
N ARG A 116 2.33 -3.33 5.15
CA ARG A 116 2.88 -4.69 5.27
C ARG A 116 1.99 -5.61 6.07
N LEU A 117 1.49 -5.16 7.23
CA LEU A 117 0.62 -5.96 8.07
C LEU A 117 -0.74 -6.21 7.42
N GLY A 118 -1.32 -5.21 6.77
CA GLY A 118 -2.55 -5.38 5.99
C GLY A 118 -2.38 -6.42 4.89
N VAL A 119 -1.30 -6.33 4.11
CA VAL A 119 -1.00 -7.27 3.02
C VAL A 119 -0.82 -8.69 3.54
N ILE A 120 -0.11 -8.89 4.66
CA ILE A 120 0.08 -10.21 5.29
C ILE A 120 -1.27 -10.84 5.71
N CYS A 121 -2.30 -10.05 5.97
CA CYS A 121 -3.64 -10.49 6.39
C CYS A 121 -4.63 -10.72 5.24
N SER A 122 -4.22 -10.46 4.00
CA SER A 122 -5.12 -10.40 2.84
C SER A 122 -5.53 -11.77 2.30
N ARG A 123 -6.75 -11.87 1.74
CA ARG A 123 -7.31 -13.06 1.06
C ARG A 123 -7.35 -12.97 -0.47
N GLY A 124 -7.19 -11.78 -1.05
CA GLY A 124 -7.38 -11.53 -2.47
C GLY A 124 -6.27 -12.11 -3.35
N ARG A 125 -6.62 -12.63 -4.52
CA ARG A 125 -5.69 -13.05 -5.58
C ARG A 125 -4.82 -11.89 -6.07
N GLN A 126 -5.37 -10.69 -6.06
CA GLN A 126 -4.63 -9.43 -6.22
C GLN A 126 -4.76 -8.60 -4.94
N ILE A 127 -3.73 -7.80 -4.66
CA ILE A 127 -3.69 -6.93 -3.49
C ILE A 127 -3.43 -5.51 -3.97
N LEU A 128 -4.37 -4.60 -3.69
CA LEU A 128 -4.21 -3.18 -3.94
C LEU A 128 -3.86 -2.49 -2.63
N PHE A 129 -2.79 -1.70 -2.62
CA PHE A 129 -2.55 -0.70 -1.58
C PHE A 129 -3.08 0.66 -2.09
N ALA A 130 -3.91 1.33 -1.29
CA ALA A 130 -4.45 2.66 -1.56
C ALA A 130 -4.31 3.59 -0.34
N ASP A 131 -3.88 4.83 -0.53
CA ASP A 131 -3.82 5.85 0.53
C ASP A 131 -5.22 6.23 1.05
N ALA A 132 -5.32 6.46 2.37
CA ALA A 132 -6.59 6.74 3.04
C ALA A 132 -7.19 8.12 2.76
N ASP A 133 -6.46 9.01 2.08
CA ASP A 133 -6.91 10.36 1.78
C ASP A 133 -7.86 10.44 0.56
N GLY A 134 -7.96 9.36 -0.21
CA GLY A 134 -8.80 9.29 -1.41
C GLY A 134 -8.26 10.14 -2.57
N ALA A 135 -6.97 10.45 -2.59
CA ALA A 135 -6.37 11.28 -3.65
C ALA A 135 -6.40 10.63 -5.04
N THR A 136 -6.38 9.29 -5.11
CA THR A 136 -6.45 8.52 -6.36
C THR A 136 -7.85 7.96 -6.56
N ARG A 137 -8.34 7.94 -7.80
CA ARG A 137 -9.65 7.34 -8.16
C ARG A 137 -9.56 5.81 -8.20
N PHE A 138 -10.52 5.11 -7.60
CA PHE A 138 -10.54 3.64 -7.68
C PHE A 138 -10.89 3.11 -9.08
N SER A 139 -11.51 3.93 -9.94
CA SER A 139 -11.67 3.59 -11.36
C SER A 139 -10.36 3.27 -12.07
N ASP A 140 -9.24 3.83 -11.60
CA ASP A 140 -7.93 3.60 -12.20
C ASP A 140 -7.34 2.22 -11.85
N LEU A 141 -7.98 1.46 -10.94
CA LEU A 141 -7.60 0.07 -10.69
C LEU A 141 -7.61 -0.76 -11.99
N GLN A 142 -8.58 -0.51 -12.88
CA GLN A 142 -8.62 -1.16 -14.20
C GLN A 142 -7.36 -0.89 -15.04
N LEU A 143 -6.75 0.29 -14.92
CA LEU A 143 -5.53 0.62 -15.65
C LEU A 143 -4.34 -0.20 -15.12
N LEU A 144 -4.26 -0.40 -13.80
CA LEU A 144 -3.24 -1.23 -13.16
C LEU A 144 -3.43 -2.71 -13.50
N GLU A 145 -4.67 -3.21 -13.47
CA GLU A 145 -5.00 -4.58 -13.89
C GLU A 145 -4.64 -4.83 -15.35
N LYS A 146 -5.00 -3.88 -16.23
CA LYS A 146 -4.67 -3.94 -17.66
C LYS A 146 -3.16 -3.95 -17.89
N ALA A 147 -2.40 -3.13 -17.16
CA ALA A 147 -0.95 -3.11 -17.29
C ALA A 147 -0.32 -4.47 -16.92
N ILE A 148 -0.86 -5.16 -15.91
CA ILE A 148 -0.40 -6.53 -15.57
C ILE A 148 -0.83 -7.53 -16.66
N ALA A 149 -2.09 -7.49 -17.09
CA ALA A 149 -2.65 -8.48 -18.01
C ALA A 149 -2.09 -8.35 -19.43
N ASP A 150 -2.06 -7.13 -19.96
CA ASP A 150 -1.75 -6.86 -21.36
C ASP A 150 -0.27 -6.46 -21.53
N ASP A 151 0.18 -5.41 -20.82
CA ASP A 151 1.50 -4.83 -21.07
C ASP A 151 2.65 -5.73 -20.56
N LEU A 152 2.43 -6.42 -19.43
CA LEU A 152 3.40 -7.38 -18.88
C LEU A 152 3.17 -8.82 -19.35
N GLY A 153 2.08 -9.10 -20.09
CA GLY A 153 1.75 -10.43 -20.59
C GLY A 153 1.18 -11.39 -19.54
N ASN A 154 0.43 -10.86 -18.56
CA ASN A 154 -0.24 -11.59 -17.48
C ASN A 154 0.66 -12.58 -16.70
N PRO A 155 1.83 -12.12 -16.19
CA PRO A 155 2.70 -12.99 -15.42
C PRO A 155 2.07 -13.34 -14.06
N SER A 156 2.42 -14.50 -13.52
CA SER A 156 1.99 -14.90 -12.16
C SER A 156 2.59 -14.00 -11.06
N VAL A 157 3.67 -13.28 -11.36
CA VAL A 157 4.38 -12.38 -10.44
C VAL A 157 4.55 -11.02 -11.11
N ALA A 158 3.87 -9.98 -10.61
CA ALA A 158 4.02 -8.61 -11.11
C ALA A 158 3.58 -7.55 -10.10
N VAL A 159 4.04 -6.33 -10.35
CA VAL A 159 3.63 -5.10 -9.66
C VAL A 159 3.18 -4.08 -10.71
N ALA A 160 2.05 -3.41 -10.47
CA ALA A 160 1.66 -2.20 -11.19
C ALA A 160 1.58 -1.02 -10.22
N VAL A 161 2.22 0.09 -10.58
CA VAL A 161 2.36 1.28 -9.75
C VAL A 161 1.64 2.43 -10.43
N GLY A 162 0.70 3.06 -9.74
CA GLY A 162 0.14 4.34 -10.17
C GLY A 162 1.22 5.43 -10.21
N SER A 163 1.06 6.42 -11.07
CA SER A 163 2.05 7.46 -11.28
C SER A 163 1.41 8.81 -11.51
N ARG A 164 1.94 9.81 -10.80
CA ARG A 164 1.61 11.23 -10.92
C ARG A 164 2.65 11.97 -11.74
N ALA A 165 3.63 11.29 -12.33
CA ALA A 165 4.73 11.92 -13.08
C ALA A 165 4.23 12.80 -14.24
N HIS A 166 3.07 12.49 -14.82
CA HIS A 166 2.43 13.31 -15.85
C HIS A 166 1.92 14.66 -15.34
N LEU A 167 1.66 14.80 -14.02
CA LEU A 167 1.21 16.03 -13.35
C LEU A 167 2.37 16.89 -12.84
N GLU A 168 3.61 16.40 -12.93
CA GLU A 168 4.79 17.07 -12.35
C GLU A 168 4.98 18.48 -12.91
N LYS A 169 4.74 18.68 -14.21
CA LYS A 169 4.88 19.99 -14.88
C LYS A 169 3.94 21.05 -14.32
N GLU A 170 2.67 20.69 -14.13
CA GLU A 170 1.67 21.59 -13.53
C GLU A 170 2.00 21.86 -12.06
N SER A 171 2.47 20.83 -11.33
CA SER A 171 2.84 20.97 -9.94
C SER A 171 4.05 21.90 -9.71
N ILE A 172 5.06 21.84 -10.59
CA ILE A 172 6.25 22.72 -10.52
C ILE A 172 5.86 24.18 -10.70
N ALA A 173 4.87 24.48 -11.56
CA ALA A 173 4.44 25.84 -11.84
C ALA A 173 3.85 26.57 -10.61
N HIS A 174 3.36 25.82 -9.62
CA HIS A 174 2.69 26.37 -8.43
C HIS A 174 3.49 26.20 -7.12
N ARG A 175 4.68 25.56 -7.16
CA ARG A 175 5.47 25.25 -5.96
C ARG A 175 6.65 26.20 -5.76
N SER A 176 7.02 26.40 -4.49
CA SER A 176 8.23 27.14 -4.12
C SER A 176 9.48 26.47 -4.71
N PHE A 177 10.42 27.29 -5.20
CA PHE A 177 11.70 26.86 -5.78
C PHE A 177 12.43 25.83 -4.90
N PHE A 178 12.45 26.02 -3.58
CA PHE A 178 13.14 25.10 -2.67
C PHE A 178 12.50 23.70 -2.62
N ARG A 179 11.16 23.62 -2.69
CA ARG A 179 10.44 22.34 -2.74
C ARG A 179 10.74 21.60 -4.04
N THR A 180 10.91 22.33 -5.13
CA THR A 180 11.32 21.79 -6.44
C THR A 180 12.74 21.22 -6.39
N VAL A 181 13.70 21.92 -5.78
CA VAL A 181 15.07 21.42 -5.60
C VAL A 181 15.10 20.14 -4.75
N LEU A 182 14.37 20.10 -3.64
CA LEU A 182 14.28 18.90 -2.80
C LEU A 182 13.69 17.71 -3.54
N MET A 183 12.65 17.93 -4.35
CA MET A 183 12.04 16.89 -5.17
C MET A 183 13.03 16.29 -6.18
N PHE A 184 13.73 17.13 -6.95
CA PHE A 184 14.73 16.65 -7.91
C PHE A 184 15.91 15.96 -7.23
N GLY A 185 16.37 16.48 -6.09
CA GLY A 185 17.40 15.83 -5.28
C GLY A 185 16.97 14.45 -4.78
N PHE A 186 15.73 14.33 -4.32
CA PHE A 186 15.15 13.05 -3.92
C PHE A 186 15.07 12.05 -5.09
N HIS A 187 14.55 12.47 -6.25
CA HIS A 187 14.50 11.63 -7.45
C HIS A 187 15.90 11.15 -7.87
N LEU A 188 16.91 12.04 -7.80
CA LEU A 188 18.29 11.68 -8.10
C LEU A 188 18.84 10.63 -7.12
N LEU A 189 18.59 10.77 -5.81
CA LEU A 189 19.01 9.78 -4.82
C LEU A 189 18.34 8.42 -5.04
N VAL A 190 17.03 8.40 -5.28
CA VAL A 190 16.29 7.17 -5.60
C VAL A 190 16.88 6.50 -6.85
N TRP A 191 17.14 7.26 -7.91
CA TRP A 191 17.69 6.73 -9.16
C TRP A 191 19.13 6.22 -9.03
N LEU A 192 19.97 6.90 -8.26
CA LEU A 192 21.36 6.50 -8.04
C LEU A 192 21.46 5.20 -7.22
N PHE A 193 20.68 5.11 -6.14
CA PHE A 193 20.88 4.09 -5.10
C PHE A 193 19.84 2.97 -5.12
N CYS A 194 18.60 3.23 -5.56
CA CYS A 194 17.50 2.31 -5.40
C CYS A 194 16.86 1.90 -6.74
N VAL A 195 15.92 2.69 -7.24
CA VAL A 195 14.96 2.30 -8.29
C VAL A 195 15.27 3.07 -9.57
N ARG A 196 15.41 2.37 -10.70
CA ARG A 196 15.77 2.98 -11.99
C ARG A 196 14.64 2.98 -13.01
N THR A 197 13.67 2.09 -12.87
CA THR A 197 12.64 1.88 -13.90
C THR A 197 11.32 2.60 -13.62
N VAL A 198 11.11 3.10 -12.40
CA VAL A 198 9.87 3.77 -11.98
C VAL A 198 10.15 5.24 -11.64
N ARG A 199 9.39 6.16 -12.24
CA ARG A 199 9.54 7.60 -11.99
C ARG A 199 8.85 8.03 -10.69
N ASP A 200 7.59 7.65 -10.49
CA ASP A 200 6.84 7.95 -9.27
C ASP A 200 6.81 6.75 -8.31
N THR A 201 7.89 6.59 -7.56
CA THR A 201 7.99 5.48 -6.59
C THR A 201 6.99 5.58 -5.43
N GLN A 202 6.55 6.79 -5.08
CA GLN A 202 5.82 7.07 -3.83
C GLN A 202 4.30 7.23 -4.03
N CYS A 203 3.76 6.91 -5.20
CA CYS A 203 2.31 6.93 -5.40
C CYS A 203 1.63 5.89 -4.51
N GLY A 204 0.67 6.32 -3.69
CA GLY A 204 -0.08 5.45 -2.79
C GLY A 204 -1.19 4.67 -3.47
N PHE A 205 -0.94 4.13 -4.66
CA PHE A 205 -1.89 3.31 -5.42
C PHE A 205 -1.09 2.25 -6.18
N LYS A 206 -0.97 1.05 -5.61
CA LYS A 206 -0.11 -0.02 -6.15
C LYS A 206 -0.81 -1.38 -6.09
N LEU A 207 -0.83 -2.08 -7.21
CA LEU A 207 -1.43 -3.40 -7.36
C LEU A 207 -0.33 -4.47 -7.42
N PHE A 208 -0.51 -5.54 -6.66
CA PHE A 208 0.40 -6.67 -6.60
C PHE A 208 -0.36 -7.94 -6.97
N THR A 209 0.27 -8.83 -7.74
CA THR A 209 -0.17 -10.23 -7.72
C THR A 209 0.10 -10.83 -6.35
N ARG A 210 -0.72 -11.79 -5.90
CA ARG A 210 -0.51 -12.48 -4.62
C ARG A 210 0.91 -13.00 -4.45
N THR A 211 1.49 -13.62 -5.48
CA THR A 211 2.86 -14.13 -5.44
C THR A 211 3.90 -13.02 -5.29
N ALA A 212 3.72 -11.88 -5.96
CA ALA A 212 4.61 -10.72 -5.79
C ALA A 212 4.51 -10.16 -4.37
N ALA A 213 3.30 -10.00 -3.85
CA ALA A 213 3.08 -9.55 -2.48
C ALA A 213 3.71 -10.50 -1.46
N ALA A 214 3.50 -11.81 -1.63
CA ALA A 214 4.04 -12.85 -0.77
C ALA A 214 5.58 -12.87 -0.81
N THR A 215 6.18 -12.56 -1.96
CA THR A 215 7.64 -12.48 -2.08
C THR A 215 8.23 -11.23 -1.42
N LEU A 216 7.59 -10.08 -1.61
CA LEU A 216 8.16 -8.77 -1.27
C LEU A 216 7.91 -8.36 0.18
N PHE A 217 6.67 -8.46 0.67
CA PHE A 217 6.29 -7.91 1.97
C PHE A 217 6.94 -8.60 3.19
N PRO A 218 7.19 -9.92 3.20
CA PRO A 218 7.88 -10.56 4.32
C PRO A 218 9.33 -10.12 4.51
N ILE A 219 9.99 -9.60 3.47
CA ILE A 219 11.41 -9.21 3.52
C ILE A 219 11.64 -7.69 3.60
N LEU A 220 10.58 -6.88 3.63
CA LEU A 220 10.69 -5.44 3.86
C LEU A 220 11.31 -5.15 5.24
N HIS A 221 12.06 -4.07 5.33
CA HIS A 221 12.65 -3.57 6.57
C HIS A 221 12.16 -2.18 6.95
N MET A 222 11.76 -1.37 5.97
CA MET A 222 11.25 -0.02 6.17
C MET A 222 9.78 -0.03 6.57
N GLU A 223 9.49 0.51 7.75
CA GLU A 223 8.12 0.64 8.25
C GLU A 223 7.52 2.04 8.00
N ARG A 224 8.33 3.03 7.61
CA ARG A 224 7.89 4.42 7.41
C ARG A 224 7.84 4.79 5.93
N TRP A 225 8.05 6.05 5.59
CA TRP A 225 7.80 6.63 4.27
C TRP A 225 8.65 6.04 3.13
N ALA A 226 9.86 5.57 3.42
CA ALA A 226 10.75 4.99 2.40
C ALA A 226 10.40 3.54 1.99
N PHE A 227 9.35 2.94 2.57
CA PHE A 227 8.97 1.56 2.26
C PHE A 227 8.63 1.34 0.79
N ASP A 228 7.99 2.32 0.13
CA ASP A 228 7.66 2.23 -1.29
C ASP A 228 8.92 2.11 -2.16
N VAL A 229 9.98 2.85 -1.79
CA VAL A 229 11.28 2.80 -2.48
C VAL A 229 11.96 1.46 -2.23
N GLU A 230 11.97 0.97 -0.99
CA GLU A 230 12.52 -0.34 -0.66
C GLU A 230 11.78 -1.46 -1.42
N LEU A 231 10.45 -1.39 -1.46
CA LEU A 231 9.59 -2.37 -2.11
C LEU A 231 9.91 -2.49 -3.60
N LEU A 232 10.03 -1.34 -4.30
CA LEU A 232 10.36 -1.33 -5.72
C LEU A 232 11.83 -1.69 -5.98
N PHE A 233 12.75 -1.30 -5.08
CA PHE A 233 14.14 -1.74 -5.13
C PHE A 233 14.27 -3.26 -5.06
N LEU A 234 13.52 -3.89 -4.15
CA LEU A 234 13.46 -5.34 -4.01
C LEU A 234 12.82 -6.00 -5.24
N ALA A 235 11.76 -5.42 -5.78
CA ALA A 235 11.13 -5.91 -7.01
C ALA A 235 12.12 -5.90 -8.20
N GLU A 236 12.86 -4.81 -8.40
CA GLU A 236 13.91 -4.73 -9.43
C GLU A 236 15.04 -5.75 -9.17
N ARG A 237 15.52 -5.86 -7.92
CA ARG A 237 16.57 -6.83 -7.53
C ARG A 237 16.16 -8.27 -7.78
N LEU A 238 14.89 -8.59 -7.55
CA LEU A 238 14.30 -9.91 -7.78
C LEU A 238 13.82 -10.12 -9.23
N ARG A 239 13.98 -9.12 -10.10
CA ARG A 239 13.51 -9.13 -11.50
C ARG A 239 12.00 -9.38 -11.61
N ILE A 240 11.23 -8.93 -10.63
CA ILE A 240 9.77 -8.93 -10.71
C ILE A 240 9.37 -7.83 -11.71
N PRO A 241 8.57 -8.14 -12.75
CA PRO A 241 8.08 -7.14 -13.69
C PRO A 241 7.28 -6.02 -12.99
N ILE A 242 7.59 -4.77 -13.35
CA ILE A 242 6.92 -3.58 -12.82
C ILE A 242 6.37 -2.76 -13.99
N ALA A 243 5.09 -2.42 -13.94
CA ALA A 243 4.47 -1.43 -14.82
C ALA A 243 4.22 -0.12 -14.05
N GLU A 244 4.48 1.02 -14.69
CA GLU A 244 4.14 2.35 -14.18
C GLU A 244 2.98 2.92 -15.01
N VAL A 245 1.88 3.28 -14.35
CA VAL A 245 0.60 3.63 -14.97
C VAL A 245 0.17 5.04 -14.55
N ALA A 246 -0.15 5.90 -15.50
CA ALA A 246 -0.67 7.23 -15.19
C ALA A 246 -2.06 7.13 -14.54
N VAL A 247 -2.23 7.70 -13.34
CA VAL A 247 -3.50 7.67 -12.58
C VAL A 247 -4.05 9.07 -12.34
N ASN A 248 -5.37 9.18 -12.28
CA ASN A 248 -6.09 10.38 -11.87
C ASN A 248 -5.84 10.63 -10.38
N TRP A 249 -5.03 11.66 -10.12
CA TRP A 249 -4.67 12.08 -8.78
C TRP A 249 -5.05 13.54 -8.56
N HIS A 250 -5.57 13.85 -7.38
CA HIS A 250 -5.85 15.22 -6.98
C HIS A 250 -5.25 15.52 -5.60
N GLU A 251 -4.89 16.78 -5.38
CA GLU A 251 -4.36 17.20 -4.08
C GLU A 251 -5.48 17.22 -3.04
N VAL A 252 -5.22 16.57 -1.91
CA VAL A 252 -6.13 16.52 -0.75
C VAL A 252 -5.46 17.26 0.41
N GLU A 253 -6.13 18.31 0.90
CA GLU A 253 -5.64 19.08 2.04
C GLU A 253 -5.69 18.28 3.35
N GLY A 254 -4.98 18.78 4.37
CA GLY A 254 -4.99 18.20 5.72
C GLY A 254 -3.83 17.25 6.04
N SER A 255 -2.79 17.19 5.20
CA SER A 255 -1.57 16.45 5.53
C SER A 255 -0.89 17.02 6.78
N LYS A 256 -0.63 16.15 7.77
CA LYS A 256 0.03 16.50 9.04
C LYS A 256 1.56 16.41 8.96
N LEU A 257 2.11 16.19 7.76
CA LEU A 257 3.53 15.98 7.54
C LEU A 257 4.30 17.29 7.37
N ASN A 258 5.45 17.40 8.03
CA ASN A 258 6.43 18.44 7.73
C ASN A 258 7.27 18.01 6.51
N PRO A 259 7.15 18.68 5.35
CA PRO A 259 7.81 18.22 4.12
C PRO A 259 9.33 18.23 4.20
N LEU A 260 9.94 19.14 4.97
CA LEU A 260 11.40 19.26 5.05
C LEU A 260 12.01 18.14 5.87
N VAL A 261 11.43 17.90 7.05
CA VAL A 261 11.86 16.80 7.93
C VAL A 261 11.67 15.47 7.23
N ALA A 262 10.50 15.26 6.63
CA ALA A 262 10.21 14.03 5.88
C ALA A 262 11.19 13.83 4.71
N SER A 263 11.51 14.87 3.94
CA SER A 263 12.47 14.76 2.83
C SER A 263 13.88 14.38 3.30
N PHE A 264 14.33 14.93 4.43
CA PHE A 264 15.65 14.61 4.99
C PHE A 264 15.71 13.18 5.54
N GLU A 265 14.72 12.77 6.35
CA GLU A 265 14.62 11.40 6.88
C GLU A 265 14.60 10.38 5.73
N MET A 266 13.78 10.63 4.70
CA MET A 266 13.69 9.75 3.54
C MET A 266 15.00 9.70 2.73
N GLY A 267 15.72 10.81 2.62
CA GLY A 267 17.03 10.85 1.95
C GLY A 267 18.05 9.94 2.64
N LEU A 268 18.09 9.94 3.97
CA LEU A 268 18.92 9.02 4.76
C LEU A 268 18.46 7.57 4.59
N ASP A 269 17.15 7.32 4.63
CA ASP A 269 16.58 5.99 4.43
C ASP A 269 16.97 5.39 3.07
N ILE A 270 16.96 6.17 1.99
CA ILE A 270 17.37 5.71 0.65
C ILE A 270 18.81 5.18 0.65
N VAL A 271 19.74 5.96 1.21
CA VAL A 271 21.15 5.56 1.29
C VAL A 271 21.30 4.33 2.17
N MET A 272 20.56 4.26 3.27
CA MET A 272 20.55 3.11 4.18
C MET A 272 19.99 1.85 3.53
N ILE A 273 18.91 1.94 2.74
CA ILE A 273 18.37 0.81 1.97
C ILE A 273 19.46 0.23 1.07
N TRP A 274 20.07 1.07 0.23
CA TRP A 274 21.11 0.63 -0.68
C TRP A 274 22.30 0.02 0.06
N LEU A 275 22.79 0.69 1.11
CA LEU A 275 23.94 0.23 1.88
C LEU A 275 23.66 -1.11 2.55
N ARG A 276 22.51 -1.25 3.22
CA ARG A 276 22.17 -2.44 4.02
C ARG A 276 21.98 -3.69 3.16
N TYR A 277 21.35 -3.57 1.99
CA TYR A 277 21.22 -4.67 1.04
C TYR A 277 22.52 -4.96 0.29
N THR A 278 23.31 -3.93 -0.04
CA THR A 278 24.61 -4.12 -0.72
C THR A 278 25.63 -4.80 0.18
N LEU A 279 25.66 -4.46 1.46
CA LEU A 279 26.50 -5.12 2.47
C LEU A 279 25.93 -6.47 2.96
N GLY A 280 24.75 -6.88 2.49
CA GLY A 280 24.11 -8.15 2.88
C GLY A 280 23.58 -8.19 4.32
N THR A 281 23.58 -7.06 5.03
CA THR A 281 23.01 -6.96 6.39
C THR A 281 21.48 -7.09 6.39
N TRP A 282 20.84 -6.70 5.30
CA TRP A 282 19.46 -7.06 4.97
C TRP A 282 19.52 -8.08 3.83
N GLN A 283 18.79 -9.18 3.99
CA GLN A 283 18.85 -10.30 3.05
C GLN A 283 17.66 -10.27 2.11
N VAL A 284 17.93 -10.56 0.83
CA VAL A 284 16.92 -10.80 -0.18
C VAL A 284 16.75 -12.32 -0.29
N VAL A 285 15.98 -12.91 0.63
CA VAL A 285 15.68 -14.34 0.61
C VAL A 285 14.27 -14.51 0.04
N PRO A 286 14.09 -15.05 -1.17
CA PRO A 286 12.77 -15.36 -1.68
C PRO A 286 12.11 -16.36 -0.74
N VAL A 287 10.95 -16.01 -0.18
CA VAL A 287 10.13 -16.98 0.53
C VAL A 287 9.58 -17.93 -0.53
N LYS A 288 10.03 -19.19 -0.52
CA LYS A 288 9.45 -20.23 -1.37
C LYS A 288 8.07 -20.57 -0.83
N TYR A 289 7.03 -20.10 -1.51
CA TYR A 289 5.68 -20.59 -1.32
C TYR A 289 5.54 -21.90 -2.08
N ALA A 290 5.14 -22.97 -1.38
CA ALA A 290 4.69 -24.18 -2.03
C ALA A 290 3.39 -23.82 -2.75
N GLY A 291 3.41 -23.83 -4.08
CA GLY A 291 2.18 -23.84 -4.88
C GLY A 291 1.57 -25.23 -4.94
#